data_AF-A0A670YCV7-F1
#
_entry.id   AF-A0A670YCV7-F1
#
_cell.length_a   1.000
_cell.length_b   1.000
_cell.length_c   1.000
_cell.angle_alpha   90.00
_cell.angle_beta   90.00
_cell.angle_gamma   90.00
#
_symmetry.space_group_name_H-M   'P 1'
#
loop_
_entity.id
_entity.type
_entity.pdbx_description
1 polymer ?
#
loop_
_entity_poly.entity_id
_entity_poly.type
_entity_poly.pdbx_seq_one_letter_code
_entity_poly.pdbx_strand_id
1 'polypeptide(L)'
;MEEKKDSSNGYQLGEVMYIQAQVIAENHTPLRLFVDSCIATLSPEADSSPRYPIIDYKGCLVDGRFDSNSTFSMPRFRDDVLQFTVDVFRFSKDPRDLIYITCHLKVAAATQAPDAENKACSFHPATNSWVPVEGTTDICSCCETKNCVRTTGQGSSHLDQWGRRLGRDVAAKLGM
;
A
#
# COMPACT_ATOMS: atom_id res chain seq x y z
N MET A 1 10.00 -32.27 26.78
CA MET A 1 8.71 -32.33 26.06
C MET A 1 8.85 -31.35 24.92
N GLU A 2 8.93 -31.90 23.73
CA GLU A 2 9.01 -31.16 22.47
C GLU A 2 7.59 -30.68 22.17
N GLU A 3 7.35 -29.37 22.25
CA GLU A 3 6.05 -28.83 21.87
C GLU A 3 6.05 -28.62 20.36
N LYS A 4 5.41 -29.59 19.71
CA LYS A 4 5.13 -29.68 18.29
C LYS A 4 4.55 -28.35 17.77
N LYS A 5 5.35 -27.62 17.00
CA LYS A 5 4.90 -26.46 16.21
C LYS A 5 3.90 -26.97 15.17
N ASP A 6 2.62 -26.76 15.43
CA ASP A 6 1.58 -27.11 14.48
C ASP A 6 1.71 -26.25 13.22
N SER A 7 1.69 -26.91 12.08
CA SER A 7 2.03 -26.41 10.77
C SER A 7 0.80 -25.86 10.07
N SER A 8 0.35 -24.64 10.40
CA SER A 8 -0.49 -23.88 9.49
C SER A 8 0.39 -22.91 8.69
N ASN A 9 0.77 -23.31 7.47
CA ASN A 9 1.52 -22.47 6.51
C ASN A 9 0.66 -21.33 5.91
N GLY A 10 -0.23 -20.70 6.70
CA GLY A 10 -1.20 -19.72 6.20
C GLY A 10 -1.47 -18.62 7.23
N TYR A 11 -1.81 -17.45 6.72
CA TYR A 11 -2.17 -16.28 7.52
C TYR A 11 -3.58 -16.42 8.11
N GLN A 12 -3.77 -15.96 9.35
CA GLN A 12 -5.07 -15.89 10.02
C GLN A 12 -5.56 -14.44 10.11
N LEU A 13 -6.88 -14.24 10.06
CA LEU A 13 -7.46 -12.92 10.32
C LEU A 13 -7.06 -12.44 11.72
N GLY A 14 -6.61 -11.20 11.82
CA GLY A 14 -6.05 -10.63 13.04
C GLY A 14 -4.52 -10.69 13.13
N GLU A 15 -3.87 -11.45 12.25
CA GLU A 15 -2.42 -11.38 12.07
C GLU A 15 -2.02 -10.22 11.14
N VAL A 16 -0.70 -10.01 11.01
CA VAL A 16 -0.09 -8.96 10.20
C VAL A 16 0.84 -9.58 9.16
N MET A 17 0.70 -9.18 7.90
CA MET A 17 1.64 -9.49 6.83
C MET A 17 2.79 -8.49 6.84
N TYR A 18 4.02 -8.99 6.97
CA TYR A 18 5.24 -8.19 6.86
C TYR A 18 5.75 -8.26 5.42
N ILE A 19 5.66 -7.15 4.69
CA ILE A 19 6.03 -7.09 3.27
C ILE A 19 7.30 -6.25 3.12
N GLN A 20 8.28 -6.82 2.41
CA GLN A 20 9.52 -6.13 2.04
C GLN A 20 9.63 -6.02 0.52
N ALA A 21 9.76 -4.79 0.05
CA ALA A 21 10.17 -4.47 -1.29
C ALA A 21 11.68 -4.15 -1.30
N GLN A 22 12.42 -4.68 -2.28
CA GLN A 22 13.84 -4.40 -2.44
C GLN A 22 14.22 -4.34 -3.92
N VAL A 23 15.21 -3.51 -4.25
CA VAL A 23 15.85 -3.48 -5.58
C VAL A 23 17.34 -3.77 -5.42
N ILE A 24 17.88 -4.65 -6.26
CA ILE A 24 19.32 -4.93 -6.29
C ILE A 24 19.93 -3.98 -7.34
N ALA A 25 20.64 -2.96 -6.87
CA ALA A 25 21.24 -1.93 -7.71
C ALA A 25 22.73 -2.21 -7.97
N GLU A 26 23.06 -3.40 -8.49
CA GLU A 26 24.46 -3.70 -8.84
C GLU A 26 24.97 -2.74 -9.92
N ASN A 27 26.10 -2.08 -9.65
CA ASN A 27 26.78 -1.16 -10.57
C ASN A 27 25.97 0.09 -11.01
N HIS A 28 24.96 0.48 -10.24
CA HIS A 28 24.20 1.72 -10.43
C HIS A 28 24.54 2.76 -9.34
N THR A 29 24.22 4.03 -9.62
CA THR A 29 24.23 5.08 -8.58
C THR A 29 23.25 4.71 -7.46
N PRO A 30 23.49 5.09 -6.19
CA PRO A 30 22.57 4.79 -5.09
C PRO A 30 21.12 5.17 -5.43
N LEU A 31 20.21 4.20 -5.29
CA LEU A 31 18.79 4.34 -5.61
C LEU A 31 17.95 4.30 -4.33
N ARG A 32 16.90 5.14 -4.28
CA ARG A 32 15.83 5.04 -3.29
C ARG A 32 14.61 4.36 -3.90
N LEU A 33 14.15 3.30 -3.24
CA LEU A 33 12.99 2.52 -3.62
C LEU A 33 11.70 3.12 -3.03
N PHE A 34 10.67 3.18 -3.87
CA PHE A 34 9.31 3.50 -3.48
C PHE A 34 8.33 2.46 -4.04
N VAL A 35 7.20 2.34 -3.37
CA VAL A 35 6.06 1.54 -3.84
C VAL A 35 4.98 2.51 -4.27
N ASP A 36 4.70 2.56 -5.56
CA ASP A 36 3.73 3.49 -6.14
C ASP A 36 2.28 3.07 -5.84
N SER A 37 2.01 1.78 -6.01
CA SER A 37 0.73 1.14 -5.69
C SER A 37 0.93 -0.34 -5.34
N CYS A 38 0.00 -0.89 -4.55
CA CYS A 38 -0.17 -2.32 -4.30
C CYS A 38 -1.65 -2.63 -4.27
N ILE A 39 -2.09 -3.58 -5.11
CA ILE A 39 -3.49 -3.95 -5.24
C ILE A 39 -3.60 -5.45 -4.95
N ALA A 40 -4.54 -5.81 -4.08
CA ALA A 40 -4.91 -7.19 -3.86
C ALA A 40 -6.06 -7.62 -4.78
N THR A 41 -5.98 -8.85 -5.27
CA THR A 41 -6.91 -9.48 -6.20
C THR A 41 -7.09 -10.97 -5.88
N LEU A 42 -8.07 -11.63 -6.52
CA LEU A 42 -8.31 -13.08 -6.41
C LEU A 42 -7.54 -13.91 -7.46
N SER A 43 -6.82 -13.26 -8.36
CA SER A 43 -5.96 -13.91 -9.35
C SER A 43 -4.70 -13.05 -9.60
N PRO A 44 -3.63 -13.61 -10.19
CA PRO A 44 -2.39 -12.88 -10.44
C PRO A 44 -2.54 -11.66 -11.35
N GLU A 45 -3.59 -11.60 -12.17
CA GLU A 45 -3.83 -10.50 -13.09
C GLU A 45 -4.24 -9.23 -12.33
N ALA A 46 -3.47 -8.14 -12.48
CA ALA A 46 -3.60 -6.90 -11.70
C ALA A 46 -4.91 -6.11 -11.96
N ASP A 47 -5.58 -6.39 -13.07
CA ASP A 47 -6.85 -5.79 -13.50
C ASP A 47 -8.06 -6.70 -13.23
N SER A 48 -7.84 -7.90 -12.69
CA SER A 48 -8.93 -8.79 -12.28
C SER A 48 -9.79 -8.17 -11.18
N SER A 49 -11.05 -8.60 -11.10
CA SER A 49 -11.99 -8.18 -10.05
C SER A 49 -12.28 -9.33 -9.09
N PRO A 50 -12.49 -9.08 -7.79
CA PRO A 50 -12.48 -7.78 -7.09
C PRO A 50 -11.06 -7.22 -6.87
N ARG A 51 -10.97 -5.91 -6.60
CA ARG A 51 -9.72 -5.18 -6.37
C ARG A 51 -9.77 -4.49 -5.02
N TYR A 52 -8.70 -4.61 -4.23
CA TYR A 52 -8.53 -3.90 -2.97
C TYR A 52 -7.21 -3.12 -2.96
N PRO A 53 -7.24 -1.78 -3.03
CA PRO A 53 -6.02 -0.97 -2.99
C PRO A 53 -5.45 -0.94 -1.57
N ILE A 54 -4.24 -1.45 -1.40
CA ILE A 54 -3.49 -1.39 -0.13
C ILE A 54 -2.67 -0.10 -0.11
N ILE A 55 -1.94 0.14 -1.20
CA ILE A 55 -1.18 1.36 -1.47
C ILE A 55 -1.70 1.93 -2.79
N ASP A 56 -1.99 3.22 -2.80
CA ASP A 56 -2.48 3.95 -3.98
C ASP A 56 -1.97 5.41 -3.94
N TYR A 57 -2.31 6.23 -4.94
CA TYR A 57 -1.98 7.65 -5.00
C TYR A 57 -0.48 7.93 -4.85
N LYS A 58 0.35 7.12 -5.53
CA LYS A 58 1.81 7.23 -5.57
C LYS A 58 2.44 7.10 -4.19
N GLY A 59 2.11 6.03 -3.47
CA GLY A 59 2.73 5.69 -2.18
C GLY A 59 1.96 6.08 -0.92
N CYS A 60 0.66 6.35 -1.01
CA CYS A 60 -0.21 6.48 0.16
C CYS A 60 -0.72 5.09 0.58
N LEU A 61 -0.35 4.63 1.78
CA LEU A 61 -0.85 3.36 2.34
C LEU A 61 -2.29 3.55 2.84
N VAL A 62 -3.24 3.46 1.91
CA VAL A 62 -4.65 3.76 2.12
C VAL A 62 -5.38 2.74 2.98
N ASP A 63 -4.86 1.51 3.09
CA ASP A 63 -5.42 0.51 4.00
C ASP A 63 -5.41 1.00 5.46
N GLY A 64 -4.31 1.60 5.92
CA GLY A 64 -4.16 2.14 7.28
C GLY A 64 -5.01 3.39 7.59
N ARG A 65 -5.68 3.96 6.59
CA ARG A 65 -6.60 5.10 6.77
C ARG A 65 -7.97 4.69 7.31
N PHE A 66 -8.32 3.41 7.18
CA PHE A 66 -9.63 2.84 7.54
C PHE A 66 -9.50 1.89 8.75
N ASP A 67 -10.21 0.75 8.73
CA ASP A 67 -10.26 -0.24 9.82
C ASP A 67 -9.05 -1.21 9.77
N SER A 68 -7.84 -0.66 9.69
CA SER A 68 -6.58 -1.42 9.78
C SER A 68 -5.47 -0.60 10.44
N ASN A 69 -4.45 -1.30 10.94
CA ASN A 69 -3.24 -0.70 11.50
C ASN A 69 -2.04 -0.77 10.53
N SER A 70 -2.31 -0.91 9.23
CA SER A 70 -1.29 -1.07 8.20
C SER A 70 -0.44 0.20 8.08
N THR A 71 0.89 0.05 8.11
CA THR A 71 1.82 1.18 8.13
C THR A 71 3.14 0.84 7.44
N PHE A 72 3.81 1.85 6.88
CA PHE A 72 5.21 1.74 6.53
C PHE A 72 6.06 1.66 7.79
N SER A 73 7.14 0.90 7.73
CA SER A 73 8.15 0.89 8.79
C SER A 73 8.96 2.19 8.74
N MET A 74 9.06 2.86 9.88
CA MET A 74 9.82 4.11 10.04
C MET A 74 10.79 4.00 11.22
N PRO A 75 12.03 4.53 11.11
CA PRO A 75 12.61 5.14 9.92
C PRO A 75 12.97 4.10 8.83
N ARG A 76 13.25 4.57 7.60
CA ARG A 76 13.73 3.69 6.53
C ARG A 76 15.05 3.03 6.93
N PHE A 77 15.15 1.72 6.72
CA PHE A 77 16.36 0.96 7.04
C PHE A 77 17.49 1.17 6.03
N ARG A 78 17.19 1.12 4.72
CA ARG A 78 18.11 1.36 3.60
C ARG A 78 17.37 2.02 2.44
N ASP A 79 18.03 2.87 1.66
CA ASP A 79 17.42 3.56 0.52
C ASP A 79 16.73 2.60 -0.47
N ASP A 80 17.35 1.46 -0.75
CA ASP A 80 16.89 0.46 -1.71
C ASP A 80 15.91 -0.58 -1.15
N VAL A 81 15.48 -0.41 0.12
CA VAL A 81 14.53 -1.30 0.80
C VAL A 81 13.37 -0.48 1.36
N LEU A 82 12.14 -0.94 1.15
CA LEU A 82 10.94 -0.37 1.77
C LEU A 82 10.12 -1.48 2.41
N GLN A 83 9.83 -1.34 3.70
CA GLN A 83 9.08 -2.30 4.49
C GLN A 83 7.76 -1.70 4.94
N PHE A 84 6.71 -2.51 4.94
CA PHE A 84 5.39 -2.12 5.44
C PHE A 84 4.63 -3.34 5.96
N THR A 85 3.68 -3.07 6.84
CA THR A 85 2.76 -4.05 7.38
C THR A 85 1.39 -3.87 6.77
N VAL A 86 0.70 -4.99 6.57
CA VAL A 86 -0.69 -5.03 6.13
C VAL A 86 -1.44 -5.98 7.05
N ASP A 87 -2.48 -5.53 7.72
CA ASP A 87 -3.34 -6.43 8.51
C ASP A 87 -3.93 -7.50 7.58
N VAL A 88 -3.88 -8.77 7.99
CA VAL A 88 -4.41 -9.87 7.18
C VAL A 88 -5.92 -9.67 6.96
N PHE A 89 -6.34 -9.81 5.70
CA PHE A 89 -7.72 -9.70 5.27
C PHE A 89 -8.04 -10.78 4.22
N ARG A 90 -9.32 -10.91 3.89
CA ARG A 90 -9.82 -11.78 2.82
C ARG A 90 -10.92 -11.07 2.04
N PHE A 91 -11.18 -11.52 0.82
CA PHE A 91 -12.38 -11.10 0.09
C PHE A 91 -13.60 -11.86 0.60
N SER A 92 -14.66 -11.13 0.97
CA SER A 92 -15.90 -11.76 1.41
C SER A 92 -16.57 -12.51 0.26
N LYS A 93 -17.15 -13.67 0.57
CA LYS A 93 -17.83 -14.58 -0.38
C LYS A 93 -16.92 -15.28 -1.38
N ASP A 94 -15.60 -15.21 -1.23
CA ASP A 94 -14.67 -16.10 -1.92
C ASP A 94 -14.22 -17.22 -0.97
N PRO A 95 -14.36 -18.50 -1.35
CA PRO A 95 -14.01 -19.64 -0.49
C PRO A 95 -12.55 -20.09 -0.61
N ARG A 96 -11.73 -19.46 -1.47
CA ARG A 96 -10.37 -19.95 -1.78
C ARG A 96 -9.34 -19.51 -0.74
N ASP A 97 -9.72 -18.60 0.17
CA ASP A 97 -8.87 -18.02 1.23
C ASP A 97 -7.45 -17.64 0.74
N LEU A 98 -7.39 -17.13 -0.49
CA LEU A 98 -6.16 -16.78 -1.20
C LEU A 98 -6.31 -15.37 -1.80
N ILE A 99 -5.28 -14.57 -1.63
CA ILE A 99 -5.13 -13.27 -2.28
C ILE A 99 -3.80 -13.18 -3.00
N TYR A 100 -3.78 -12.44 -4.10
CA TYR A 100 -2.57 -12.03 -4.79
C TYR A 100 -2.37 -10.55 -4.56
N ILE A 101 -1.15 -10.13 -4.22
CA ILE A 101 -0.80 -8.71 -4.08
C ILE A 101 0.19 -8.37 -5.19
N THR A 102 -0.22 -7.49 -6.09
CA THR A 102 0.64 -6.98 -7.16
C THR A 102 1.02 -5.54 -6.86
N CYS A 103 2.31 -5.25 -6.85
CA CYS A 103 2.84 -3.92 -6.53
C CYS A 103 3.60 -3.31 -7.71
N HIS A 104 3.42 -2.02 -7.92
CA HIS A 104 4.21 -1.23 -8.86
C HIS A 104 5.33 -0.52 -8.11
N LEU A 105 6.56 -0.97 -8.34
CA LEU A 105 7.77 -0.44 -7.70
C LEU A 105 8.37 0.66 -8.58
N LYS A 106 8.95 1.69 -7.96
CA LYS A 106 9.68 2.76 -8.65
C LYS A 106 10.94 3.13 -7.88
N VAL A 107 11.90 3.73 -8.58
CA VAL A 107 13.17 4.17 -8.00
C VAL A 107 13.47 5.60 -8.39
N ALA A 108 14.13 6.33 -7.49
CA ALA A 108 14.74 7.62 -7.76
C ALA A 108 16.20 7.60 -7.29
N ALA A 109 16.99 8.63 -7.64
CA ALA A 109 18.32 8.78 -7.05
C ALA A 109 18.19 8.94 -5.52
N ALA A 110 19.05 8.28 -4.74
CA ALA A 110 18.98 8.36 -3.28
C ALA A 110 19.20 9.79 -2.73
N THR A 111 19.89 10.63 -3.50
CA THR A 111 20.12 12.04 -3.20
C THR A 111 18.91 12.94 -3.50
N GLN A 112 17.93 12.46 -4.26
CA GLN A 112 16.70 13.21 -4.53
C GLN A 112 15.84 13.26 -3.27
N ALA A 113 15.39 14.47 -2.90
CA ALA A 113 14.43 14.64 -1.83
C ALA A 113 13.08 14.01 -2.22
N PRO A 114 12.40 13.30 -1.29
CA PRO A 114 11.03 12.83 -1.53
C PRO A 114 10.09 13.98 -1.90
N ASP A 115 9.13 13.69 -2.78
CA ASP A 115 8.16 14.66 -3.29
C ASP A 115 6.76 14.03 -3.38
N ALA A 116 5.76 14.80 -3.81
CA ALA A 116 4.38 14.32 -3.92
C ALA A 116 4.23 13.11 -4.88
N GLU A 117 5.17 12.91 -5.80
CA GLU A 117 5.18 11.77 -6.72
C GLU A 117 6.07 10.63 -6.26
N ASN A 118 7.02 10.85 -5.35
CA ASN A 118 7.99 9.87 -4.85
C ASN A 118 8.03 9.93 -3.31
N LYS A 119 7.08 9.22 -2.69
CA LYS A 119 6.87 9.20 -1.24
C LYS A 119 6.41 7.83 -0.76
N ALA A 120 6.46 7.64 0.54
CA ALA A 120 5.81 6.54 1.25
C ALA A 120 5.11 7.15 2.47
N CYS A 121 3.79 7.17 2.48
CA CYS A 121 2.97 7.86 3.47
C CYS A 121 2.08 6.88 4.21
N SER A 122 2.07 6.97 5.54
CA SER A 122 1.14 6.22 6.40
C SER A 122 0.19 7.17 7.10
N PHE A 123 -1.05 6.75 7.28
CA PHE A 123 -1.99 7.49 8.09
C PHE A 123 -1.74 7.20 9.57
N HIS A 124 -1.69 8.25 10.39
CA HIS A 124 -1.49 8.14 11.82
C HIS A 124 -2.79 8.52 12.55
N PRO A 125 -3.60 7.54 13.01
CA PRO A 125 -4.95 7.79 13.53
C PRO A 125 -4.97 8.73 14.74
N ALA A 126 -3.97 8.65 15.63
CA ALA A 126 -3.92 9.46 16.85
C ALA A 126 -3.80 10.96 16.57
N THR A 127 -3.20 11.35 15.44
CA THR A 127 -3.06 12.75 15.02
C THR A 127 -3.93 13.10 13.83
N ASN A 128 -4.72 12.14 13.33
CA ASN A 128 -5.57 12.28 12.13
C ASN A 128 -4.82 12.89 10.94
N SER A 129 -3.59 12.41 10.70
CA SER A 129 -2.68 13.02 9.72
C SER A 129 -1.91 11.96 8.93
N TRP A 130 -1.55 12.28 7.69
CA TRP A 130 -0.61 11.49 6.92
C TRP A 130 0.83 11.88 7.24
N VAL A 131 1.69 10.87 7.43
CA VAL A 131 3.09 11.03 7.82
C VAL A 131 3.98 10.30 6.82
N PRO A 132 5.00 10.98 6.24
CA PRO A 132 5.95 10.33 5.35
C PRO A 132 6.97 9.51 6.13
N VAL A 133 7.48 8.44 5.51
CA VAL A 133 8.68 7.71 5.99
C VAL A 133 9.89 8.63 6.08
N GLU A 134 10.05 9.50 5.07
CA GLU A 134 11.10 10.51 4.99
C GLU A 134 10.65 11.69 4.12
N GLY A 135 11.27 12.87 4.32
CA GLY A 135 10.87 14.10 3.64
C GLY A 135 9.96 14.99 4.50
N THR A 136 9.42 16.03 3.89
CA THR A 136 8.55 17.01 4.57
C THR A 136 7.12 16.50 4.66
N THR A 137 6.37 16.89 5.69
CA THR A 137 5.03 16.37 5.96
C THR A 137 4.00 16.74 4.88
N ASP A 138 4.20 17.84 4.16
CA ASP A 138 3.30 18.36 3.13
C ASP A 138 3.24 17.47 1.87
N ILE A 139 4.26 16.65 1.60
CA ILE A 139 4.26 15.73 0.44
C ILE A 139 3.13 14.69 0.53
N CYS A 140 2.66 14.39 1.75
CA CYS A 140 1.57 13.45 1.99
C CYS A 140 0.18 14.11 2.03
N SER A 141 0.08 15.44 1.93
CA SER A 141 -1.20 16.15 1.98
C SER A 141 -2.18 15.70 0.89
N CYS A 142 -1.66 15.31 -0.27
CA CYS A 142 -2.44 14.80 -1.40
C CYS A 142 -3.06 13.42 -1.17
N CYS A 143 -2.63 12.67 -0.14
CA CYS A 143 -3.19 11.37 0.18
C CYS A 143 -4.63 11.46 0.69
N GLU A 144 -4.96 12.51 1.45
CA GLU A 144 -6.33 12.72 1.94
C GLU A 144 -7.27 13.13 0.79
N THR A 145 -6.78 13.96 -0.15
CA THR A 145 -7.54 14.39 -1.32
C THR A 145 -7.58 13.37 -2.44
N LYS A 146 -6.80 12.28 -2.32
CA LYS A 146 -6.71 11.21 -3.34
C LYS A 146 -6.28 11.74 -4.71
N ASN A 147 -5.46 12.79 -4.73
CA ASN A 147 -5.01 13.43 -5.96
C ASN A 147 -3.53 13.85 -5.84
N CYS A 148 -2.64 12.88 -6.07
CA CYS A 148 -1.19 13.08 -6.04
C CYS A 148 -0.57 13.20 -7.44
N VAL A 149 -1.32 13.71 -8.43
CA VAL A 149 -0.77 14.02 -9.76
C VAL A 149 -0.20 15.43 -9.73
N ARG A 150 0.98 15.65 -10.32
CA ARG A 150 1.45 17.03 -10.58
C ARG A 150 0.46 17.73 -11.51
N THR A 151 -0.37 18.61 -10.98
CA THR A 151 -1.11 19.58 -11.78
C THR A 151 -0.14 20.66 -12.26
N THR A 152 0.59 20.38 -13.33
CA THR A 152 1.10 21.46 -14.18
C THR A 152 -0.09 22.02 -14.97
N GLY A 153 -0.79 22.99 -14.40
CA GLY A 153 -1.89 23.70 -15.07
C GLY A 153 -3.26 23.04 -14.93
N GLN A 154 -4.30 23.87 -14.92
CA GLN A 154 -5.71 23.53 -14.70
C GLN A 154 -6.26 22.47 -15.68
N GLY A 155 -7.17 21.63 -15.18
CA GLY A 155 -8.02 20.78 -16.02
C GLY A 155 -8.76 19.71 -15.22
N SER A 156 -9.97 20.02 -14.77
CA SER A 156 -10.91 19.06 -14.18
C SER A 156 -11.39 18.05 -15.23
N SER A 157 -11.32 16.76 -14.91
CA SER A 157 -12.29 15.77 -15.40
C SER A 157 -12.36 14.54 -14.48
N HIS A 158 -13.40 14.55 -13.64
CA HIS A 158 -14.35 13.47 -13.42
C HIS A 158 -13.81 12.02 -13.35
N LEU A 159 -13.67 11.52 -12.13
CA LEU A 159 -14.08 10.17 -11.72
C LEU A 159 -14.37 10.21 -10.21
N ASP A 160 -15.45 10.91 -9.85
CA ASP A 160 -16.12 10.68 -8.58
C ASP A 160 -16.80 9.31 -8.65
N GLN A 161 -16.52 8.45 -7.66
CA GLN A 161 -17.52 7.69 -6.90
C GLN A 161 -16.90 6.41 -6.33
N TRP A 162 -16.21 6.50 -5.18
CA TRP A 162 -16.20 5.44 -4.16
C TRP A 162 -16.04 6.07 -2.77
N GLY A 163 -17.09 6.76 -2.35
CA GLY A 163 -17.34 7.14 -0.97
C GLY A 163 -18.52 6.35 -0.42
N ARG A 164 -18.30 5.09 -0.02
CA ARG A 164 -19.17 4.37 0.92
C ARG A 164 -18.31 3.50 1.81
N ARG A 165 -18.56 3.59 3.11
CA ARG A 165 -17.97 2.78 4.18
C ARG A 165 -17.93 1.32 3.74
N LEU A 166 -16.74 0.81 3.45
CA LEU A 166 -16.46 -0.60 3.29
C LEU A 166 -15.60 -0.98 4.49
N GLY A 167 -16.27 -1.18 5.63
CA GLY A 167 -15.76 -2.13 6.62
C GLY A 167 -15.58 -3.47 5.89
N ARG A 168 -14.56 -4.26 6.29
CA ARG A 168 -14.00 -5.46 5.63
C ARG A 168 -15.04 -6.48 5.11
N ASP A 169 -15.76 -6.11 4.08
CA ASP A 169 -16.70 -6.91 3.30
C ASP A 169 -16.66 -6.39 1.85
N VAL A 170 -15.52 -6.61 1.19
CA VAL A 170 -15.39 -6.37 -0.25
C VAL A 170 -16.17 -7.47 -0.97
N ALA A 171 -17.46 -7.22 -1.19
CA ALA A 171 -18.31 -8.13 -1.95
C ALA A 171 -17.81 -8.21 -3.40
N ALA A 172 -17.37 -9.39 -3.83
CA ALA A 172 -17.23 -9.69 -5.25
C ALA A 172 -18.62 -9.50 -5.92
N LYS A 173 -18.76 -8.45 -6.74
CA LYS A 173 -19.92 -8.38 -7.64
C LYS A 173 -19.75 -9.47 -8.70
N LEU A 174 -20.46 -10.58 -8.51
CA LEU A 174 -20.80 -11.48 -9.60
C LEU A 174 -21.66 -10.68 -10.58
N GLY A 175 -21.16 -10.52 -11.81
CA GLY A 175 -21.96 -10.00 -12.90
C GLY A 175 -23.14 -10.92 -13.19
N MET A 176 -24.31 -10.31 -13.35
CA MET A 176 -25.31 -10.77 -14.32
C MET A 176 -25.16 -9.87 -15.55
#